data_AF-F0J036-F1
#
_entry.id   AF-F0J036-F1
#
_cell.length_a   1.000
_cell.length_b   1.000
_cell.length_c   1.000
_cell.angle_alpha   90.00
_cell.angle_beta   90.00
_cell.angle_gamma   90.00
#
_symmetry.space_group_name_H-M   'P 1'
#
loop_
_entity.id
_entity.type
_entity.pdbx_description
1 polymer ?
#
loop_
_entity_poly.entity_id
_entity_poly.type
_entity_poly.pdbx_seq_one_letter_code
_entity_poly.pdbx_strand_id
1 'polypeptide(L)'
;MLVVAGAEVIARHERVYGRGEFIFDPLHYLALIEQKPGALDQAAPLQNWALPEGFQRIRRLLEARMGNRRKRELIQIMRLMEVFAETVISAAVNDAMRLGAIGFDTVKQLVLARVEQRPAQLDLPRYPYLPAAHVRMTSAADYGVLPSRDAA
;
A
#
# COMPACT_ATOMS: atom_id res chain seq x y z
N MET A 1 14.38 21.53 20.42
CA MET A 1 15.56 21.03 21.13
C MET A 1 16.66 20.65 20.16
N LEU A 2 17.85 21.21 20.32
CA LEU A 2 19.04 20.85 19.55
C LEU A 2 19.89 19.87 20.37
N VAL A 3 20.31 18.76 19.77
CA VAL A 3 21.29 17.85 20.34
C VAL A 3 22.61 18.12 19.65
N VAL A 4 23.65 18.37 20.43
CA VAL A 4 24.98 18.79 19.95
C VAL A 4 26.01 17.86 20.57
N ALA A 5 26.91 17.33 19.76
CA ALA A 5 28.08 16.58 20.22
C ALA A 5 29.33 17.39 19.86
N GLY A 6 29.94 18.03 20.86
CA GLY A 6 30.98 19.03 20.63
C GLY A 6 30.40 20.36 20.12
N ALA A 7 30.93 20.89 19.01
CA ALA A 7 30.45 22.13 18.35
C ALA A 7 29.50 21.87 17.17
N GLU A 8 29.21 20.60 16.86
CA GLU A 8 28.40 20.21 15.72
C GLU A 8 27.00 19.76 16.17
N VAL A 9 25.98 20.36 15.54
CA VAL A 9 24.58 20.02 15.80
C VAL A 9 24.27 18.70 15.11
N ILE A 10 24.08 17.65 15.90
CA ILE A 10 23.82 16.29 15.42
C ILE A 10 22.32 15.98 15.28
N ALA A 11 21.43 16.75 15.93
CA ALA A 11 20.00 16.66 15.69
C ALA A 11 19.26 17.95 16.09
N ARG A 12 18.19 18.30 15.35
CA ARG A 12 17.31 19.43 15.65
C ARG A 12 15.88 18.93 15.73
N HIS A 13 15.39 18.73 16.95
CA HIS A 13 13.98 18.51 17.22
C HIS A 13 13.29 19.86 17.44
N GLU A 14 12.05 20.03 17.00
CA GLU A 14 11.26 21.20 17.35
C GLU A 14 10.82 21.10 18.82
N ARG A 15 10.90 22.19 19.59
CA ARG A 15 10.47 22.19 21.01
C ARG A 15 9.03 22.68 21.04
N VAL A 16 8.08 21.80 21.33
CA VAL A 16 6.68 22.17 21.58
C VAL A 16 6.54 22.44 23.08
N TYR A 17 6.08 23.63 23.44
CA TYR A 17 6.00 24.11 24.84
C TYR A 17 4.62 23.86 25.49
N GLY A 18 3.76 23.03 24.87
CA GLY A 18 2.46 22.63 25.43
C GLY A 18 2.62 21.67 26.61
N ARG A 19 2.29 22.10 27.83
CA ARG A 19 2.19 21.20 28.99
C ARG A 19 1.07 20.18 28.73
N GLY A 20 1.45 18.91 28.56
CA GLY A 20 0.50 17.80 28.33
C GLY A 20 0.14 17.56 26.87
N GLU A 21 0.78 18.24 25.92
CA GLU A 21 0.59 17.96 24.49
C GLU A 21 1.45 16.76 24.07
N PHE A 22 0.77 15.63 23.84
CA PHE A 22 1.38 14.49 23.16
C PHE A 22 1.45 14.81 21.66
N ILE A 23 2.64 15.06 21.15
CA ILE A 23 2.89 15.05 19.71
C ILE A 23 2.86 13.59 19.27
N PHE A 24 1.68 13.13 18.85
CA PHE A 24 1.55 11.82 18.25
C PHE A 24 1.98 11.94 16.79
N ASP A 25 3.15 11.41 16.45
CA ASP A 25 3.40 11.03 15.05
C ASP A 25 2.62 9.71 14.80
N PRO A 26 1.52 9.75 14.04
CA PRO A 26 0.67 8.58 13.86
C PRO A 26 1.42 7.43 13.18
N LEU A 27 2.46 7.74 12.38
CA LEU A 27 3.30 6.74 11.72
C LEU A 27 4.07 5.90 12.74
N HIS A 28 4.58 6.51 13.81
CA HIS A 28 5.36 5.81 14.83
C HIS A 28 4.54 4.77 15.60
N TYR A 29 3.23 4.96 15.68
CA TYR A 29 2.31 4.04 16.35
C TYR A 29 1.87 2.87 15.45
N LEU A 30 2.11 2.93 14.13
CA LEU A 30 1.69 1.86 13.21
C LEU A 30 2.40 0.53 13.49
N ALA A 31 3.68 0.56 13.86
CA ALA A 31 4.44 -0.65 14.22
C ALA A 31 3.85 -1.37 15.45
N LEU A 32 3.35 -0.60 16.43
CA LEU A 32 2.68 -1.14 17.62
C LEU A 32 1.30 -1.71 17.26
N ILE A 33 0.56 -1.03 16.38
CA ILE A 33 -0.78 -1.44 15.96
C ILE A 33 -0.74 -2.65 15.02
N GLU A 34 0.34 -2.85 14.27
CA GLU A 34 0.54 -4.08 13.47
C GLU A 34 0.57 -5.34 14.35
N GLN A 35 1.14 -5.26 15.55
CA GLN A 35 1.13 -6.36 16.52
C GLN A 35 -0.27 -6.63 17.09
N LYS A 36 -1.09 -5.58 17.24
CA LYS A 36 -2.46 -5.66 17.76
C LYS A 36 -3.45 -4.96 16.82
N PRO A 37 -3.79 -5.57 15.68
CA PRO A 37 -4.63 -4.94 14.65
C PRO A 37 -6.06 -4.64 15.13
N GLY A 38 -6.53 -5.31 16.18
CA GLY A 38 -7.81 -5.00 16.82
C GLY A 38 -7.85 -3.64 17.55
N ALA A 39 -6.69 -3.05 17.84
CA ALA A 39 -6.59 -1.73 18.45
C ALA A 39 -6.63 -0.58 17.43
N LEU A 40 -6.66 -0.88 16.12
CA LEU A 40 -6.67 0.13 15.05
C LEU A 40 -7.81 1.14 15.23
N ASP A 41 -9.01 0.67 15.55
CA ASP A 41 -10.19 1.52 15.73
C ASP A 41 -10.19 2.29 17.07
N GLN A 42 -9.42 1.79 18.05
CA GLN A 42 -9.30 2.37 19.39
C GLN A 42 -8.06 3.28 19.54
N ALA A 43 -7.21 3.35 18.53
CA ALA A 43 -6.00 4.16 18.56
C ALA A 43 -6.35 5.64 18.44
N ALA A 44 -6.39 6.35 19.56
CA ALA A 44 -6.61 7.81 19.62
C ALA A 44 -5.73 8.63 18.66
N PRO A 45 -4.43 8.29 18.44
CA PRO A 45 -3.59 8.95 17.43
C PRO A 45 -4.09 8.84 15.99
N LEU A 46 -4.84 7.79 15.66
CA LEU A 46 -5.34 7.52 14.32
C LEU A 46 -6.77 8.02 14.07
N GLN A 47 -7.51 8.37 15.13
CA GLN A 47 -8.90 8.82 15.00
C GLN A 47 -9.00 10.22 14.38
N ASN A 48 -8.05 11.11 14.69
CA ASN A 48 -8.00 12.47 14.16
C ASN A 48 -6.92 12.64 13.08
N TRP A 49 -6.40 11.53 12.54
CA TRP A 49 -5.41 11.62 11.48
C TRP A 49 -6.08 12.04 10.17
N ALA A 50 -5.72 13.23 9.67
CA ALA A 50 -6.14 13.73 8.37
C ALA A 50 -5.51 12.90 7.24
N LEU A 51 -6.07 11.70 7.02
CA LEU A 51 -5.67 10.81 5.95
C LEU A 51 -6.15 11.36 4.60
N PRO A 52 -5.36 11.18 3.53
CA PRO A 52 -5.77 11.55 2.18
C PRO A 52 -7.08 10.82 1.81
N GLU A 53 -7.94 11.43 1.00
CA GLU A 53 -9.27 10.87 0.70
C GLU A 53 -9.23 9.40 0.20
N GLY A 54 -8.20 9.04 -0.57
CA GLY A 54 -7.99 7.67 -1.06
C GLY A 54 -7.87 6.62 0.07
N PHE A 55 -7.29 7.01 1.21
CA PHE A 55 -7.14 6.13 2.38
C PHE A 55 -8.46 5.88 3.09
N GLN A 56 -9.34 6.88 3.18
CA GLN A 56 -10.66 6.68 3.77
C GLN A 56 -11.49 5.71 2.92
N ARG A 57 -11.35 5.79 1.60
CA ARG A 57 -12.06 4.91 0.67
C ARG A 57 -11.57 3.47 0.74
N ILE A 58 -10.24 3.25 0.73
CA ILE A 58 -9.69 1.89 0.86
C ILE A 58 -9.96 1.29 2.25
N ARG A 59 -9.94 2.12 3.31
CA ARG A 59 -10.31 1.70 4.67
C ARG A 59 -11.73 1.17 4.71
N ARG A 60 -12.72 1.90 4.19
CA ARG A 60 -14.12 1.45 4.12
C ARG A 60 -14.26 0.14 3.33
N LEU A 61 -13.54 0.00 2.22
CA LEU A 61 -13.57 -1.21 1.38
C LEU A 61 -12.94 -2.43 2.08
N LEU A 62 -11.88 -2.22 2.85
CA LEU A 62 -11.21 -3.28 3.63
C LEU A 62 -12.01 -3.64 4.89
N GLU A 63 -12.66 -2.67 5.54
CA GLU A 63 -13.54 -2.88 6.69
C GLU A 63 -14.82 -3.62 6.31
N ALA A 64 -15.41 -3.30 5.15
CA ALA A 64 -16.58 -4.00 4.61
C ALA A 64 -16.30 -5.50 4.35
N ARG A 65 -15.03 -5.87 4.11
CA ARG A 65 -14.61 -7.26 3.94
C ARG A 65 -14.12 -7.80 5.30
N MET A 66 -15.04 -8.32 6.10
CA MET A 66 -14.81 -8.70 7.50
C MET A 66 -13.53 -9.52 7.75
N GLY A 67 -12.67 -9.04 8.66
CA GLY A 67 -11.64 -9.86 9.30
C GLY A 67 -10.36 -9.12 9.72
N ASN A 68 -9.67 -9.66 10.75
CA ASN A 68 -8.40 -9.13 11.27
C ASN A 68 -7.27 -9.12 10.22
N ARG A 69 -7.35 -9.97 9.18
CA ARG A 69 -6.39 -9.98 8.07
C ARG A 69 -6.41 -8.67 7.27
N ARG A 70 -7.59 -8.09 7.05
CA ARG A 70 -7.77 -6.89 6.21
C ARG A 70 -7.40 -5.61 6.97
N LYS A 71 -7.63 -5.60 8.29
CA LYS A 71 -7.08 -4.57 9.19
C LYS A 71 -5.55 -4.55 9.16
N ARG A 72 -4.89 -5.72 9.16
CA ARG A 72 -3.43 -5.82 9.00
C ARG A 72 -2.96 -5.29 7.66
N GLU A 73 -3.63 -5.64 6.57
CA GLU A 73 -3.29 -5.11 5.23
C GLU A 73 -3.46 -3.59 5.15
N LEU A 74 -4.50 -3.03 5.77
CA LEU A 74 -4.67 -1.58 5.88
C LEU A 74 -3.51 -0.92 6.63
N ILE A 75 -3.11 -1.49 7.78
CA ILE A 75 -1.95 -1.01 8.56
C ILE A 75 -0.70 -1.05 7.68
N GLN A 76 -0.44 -2.16 6.98
CA GLN A 76 0.72 -2.29 6.10
C GLN A 76 0.72 -1.27 4.95
N ILE A 77 -0.44 -0.95 4.38
CA ILE A 77 -0.57 0.11 3.37
C ILE A 77 -0.28 1.48 4.01
N MET A 78 -0.75 1.73 5.23
CA MET A 78 -0.44 2.98 5.96
C MET A 78 1.05 3.11 6.25
N ARG A 79 1.74 1.99 6.53
CA ARG A 79 3.20 1.96 6.72
C ARG A 79 3.98 2.30 5.46
N LEU A 80 3.40 2.16 4.26
CA LEU A 80 4.06 2.61 3.03
C LEU A 80 4.27 4.14 3.02
N MET A 81 3.47 4.91 3.77
CA MET A 81 3.66 6.36 3.95
C MET A 81 4.93 6.70 4.75
N GLU A 82 5.52 5.74 5.47
CA GLU A 82 6.82 5.92 6.13
C GLU A 82 7.97 6.03 5.10
N VAL A 83 7.78 5.48 3.89
CA VAL A 83 8.86 5.30 2.89
C VAL A 83 8.59 6.07 1.59
N PHE A 84 7.32 6.20 1.18
CA PHE A 84 6.95 6.79 -0.09
C PHE A 84 6.10 8.05 0.08
N ALA A 85 6.20 8.96 -0.89
CA ALA A 85 5.40 10.18 -0.91
C ALA A 85 3.89 9.87 -0.97
N GLU A 86 3.11 10.64 -0.22
CA GLU A 86 1.66 10.52 -0.14
C GLU A 86 0.98 10.53 -1.52
N THR A 87 1.45 11.38 -2.44
CA THR A 87 0.92 11.51 -3.80
C THR A 87 1.04 10.21 -4.59
N VAL A 88 2.16 9.50 -4.45
CA VAL A 88 2.44 8.21 -5.11
C VAL A 88 1.52 7.13 -4.56
N ILE A 89 1.36 7.09 -3.24
CA ILE A 89 0.53 6.09 -2.56
C ILE A 89 -0.95 6.32 -2.88
N SER A 90 -1.42 7.57 -2.83
CA SER A 90 -2.80 7.92 -3.18
C SER A 90 -3.14 7.50 -4.61
N ALA A 91 -2.24 7.75 -5.56
CA ALA A 91 -2.41 7.31 -6.94
C ALA A 91 -2.42 5.76 -7.07
N ALA A 92 -1.51 5.07 -6.39
CA ALA A 92 -1.46 3.60 -6.40
C ALA A 92 -2.71 2.96 -5.76
N VAL A 93 -3.23 3.54 -4.68
CA VAL A 93 -4.48 3.11 -4.04
C VAL A 93 -5.67 3.30 -4.99
N ASN A 94 -5.74 4.42 -5.70
CA ASN A 94 -6.77 4.65 -6.72
C ASN A 94 -6.69 3.64 -7.87
N ASP A 95 -5.48 3.33 -8.34
CA ASP A 95 -5.25 2.32 -9.38
C ASP A 95 -5.65 0.92 -8.90
N ALA A 96 -5.30 0.53 -7.66
CA ALA A 96 -5.71 -0.74 -7.07
C ALA A 96 -7.23 -0.87 -6.94
N MET A 97 -7.92 0.22 -6.56
CA MET A 97 -9.38 0.27 -6.51
C MET A 97 -9.99 0.09 -7.90
N ARG A 98 -9.44 0.75 -8.93
CA ARG A 98 -9.91 0.61 -10.31
C ARG A 98 -9.73 -0.81 -10.84
N LEU A 99 -8.65 -1.49 -10.45
CA LEU A 99 -8.37 -2.88 -10.82
C LEU A 99 -9.17 -3.91 -10.00
N GLY A 100 -9.91 -3.48 -8.96
CA GLY A 100 -10.62 -4.37 -8.05
C GLY A 100 -9.72 -5.20 -7.12
N ALA A 101 -8.40 -5.01 -7.20
CA ALA A 101 -7.37 -5.78 -6.51
C ALA A 101 -6.90 -5.05 -5.24
N ILE A 102 -7.78 -4.96 -4.26
CA ILE A 102 -7.54 -4.23 -3.01
C ILE A 102 -6.79 -5.14 -2.03
N GLY A 103 -5.47 -4.97 -1.94
CA GLY A 103 -4.58 -5.68 -1.03
C GLY A 103 -3.22 -5.00 -0.93
N PHE A 104 -2.49 -5.28 0.16
CA PHE A 104 -1.18 -4.68 0.41
C PHE A 104 -0.19 -4.92 -0.73
N ASP A 105 -0.06 -6.17 -1.18
CA ASP A 105 0.89 -6.53 -2.23
C ASP A 105 0.61 -5.77 -3.54
N THR A 106 -0.67 -5.65 -3.94
CA THR A 106 -1.05 -4.89 -5.14
C THR A 106 -0.65 -3.41 -5.01
N VAL A 107 -0.99 -2.78 -3.89
CA VAL A 107 -0.67 -1.36 -3.67
C VAL A 107 0.85 -1.17 -3.65
N LYS A 108 1.59 -2.05 -2.97
CA LYS A 108 3.05 -2.05 -2.95
C LYS A 108 3.64 -2.16 -4.36
N GLN A 109 3.15 -3.09 -5.18
CA GLN A 109 3.62 -3.26 -6.57
C GLN A 109 3.34 -2.03 -7.43
N LEU A 110 2.15 -1.42 -7.30
CA LEU A 110 1.81 -0.20 -8.02
C LEU A 110 2.65 1.00 -7.58
N VAL A 111 2.95 1.13 -6.29
CA VAL A 111 3.88 2.15 -5.76
C VAL A 111 5.27 1.94 -6.35
N LEU A 112 5.81 0.72 -6.27
CA LEU A 112 7.13 0.37 -6.82
C LEU A 112 7.20 0.67 -8.33
N ALA A 113 6.23 0.22 -9.11
CA ALA A 113 6.19 0.47 -10.55
C ALA A 113 6.22 1.97 -10.88
N ARG A 114 5.57 2.80 -10.05
CA ARG A 114 5.51 4.25 -10.22
C ARG A 114 6.81 4.95 -9.83
N VAL A 115 7.46 4.49 -8.75
CA VAL A 115 8.75 5.01 -8.29
C VAL A 115 9.88 4.62 -9.24
N GLU A 116 9.89 3.36 -9.69
CA GLU A 116 10.88 2.85 -10.64
C GLU A 116 10.70 3.44 -12.05
N GLN A 117 9.58 4.14 -12.32
CA GLN A 117 9.20 4.66 -13.63
C GLN A 117 9.34 3.60 -14.73
N ARG A 118 9.05 2.32 -14.43
CA ARG A 118 9.21 1.25 -15.44
C ARG A 118 8.10 1.37 -16.47
N PRO A 119 8.37 1.81 -17.72
CA PRO A 119 7.41 1.56 -18.78
C PRO A 119 7.24 0.04 -18.91
N ALA A 120 6.03 -0.41 -19.20
CA ALA A 120 5.79 -1.80 -19.59
C ALA A 120 6.53 -2.04 -20.92
N GLN A 121 7.81 -2.38 -20.86
CA GLN A 121 8.61 -2.70 -22.03
C GLN A 121 8.31 -4.13 -22.45
N LEU A 122 7.14 -4.34 -23.08
CA LEU A 122 6.98 -5.45 -23.99
C LEU A 122 7.10 -4.90 -25.42
N ASP A 123 8.33 -4.54 -25.77
CA ASP A 123 8.65 -3.97 -27.07
C ASP A 123 8.97 -5.12 -28.04
N LEU A 124 7.94 -5.83 -28.52
CA LEU A 124 8.09 -6.97 -29.44
C LEU A 124 9.01 -6.66 -30.65
N PRO A 125 9.00 -5.45 -31.26
CA PRO A 125 9.89 -5.10 -32.36
C PRO A 125 11.38 -5.12 -31.99
N ARG A 126 11.71 -4.97 -30.70
CA ARG A 126 13.09 -4.96 -30.18
C ARG A 126 13.69 -6.37 -30.07
N TYR A 127 12.86 -7.40 -30.21
CA TYR A 127 13.25 -8.80 -30.06
C TYR A 127 12.92 -9.59 -31.33
N PRO A 128 13.71 -9.43 -32.42
CA PRO A 128 13.44 -10.05 -33.72
C PRO A 128 13.52 -11.59 -33.71
N TYR A 129 14.08 -12.17 -32.65
CA TYR A 129 14.14 -13.61 -32.42
C TYR A 129 12.95 -14.15 -31.59
N LEU A 130 12.11 -13.28 -31.02
CA LEU A 130 10.91 -13.71 -30.32
C LEU A 130 9.81 -14.00 -31.36
N PRO A 131 9.16 -15.18 -31.31
CA PRO A 131 8.03 -15.47 -32.18
C PRO A 131 6.91 -14.45 -31.92
N ALA A 132 6.31 -13.91 -32.99
CA ALA A 132 5.14 -13.05 -32.86
C ALA A 132 4.00 -13.82 -32.18
N ALA A 133 3.67 -13.43 -30.94
CA ALA A 133 2.60 -14.05 -30.18
C ALA A 133 1.25 -13.65 -30.80
N HIS A 134 0.69 -14.52 -31.65
CA HIS A 134 -0.68 -14.39 -32.13
C HIS A 134 -1.62 -14.92 -31.05
N VAL A 135 -1.96 -14.05 -30.10
CA VAL A 135 -2.94 -14.38 -29.06
C VAL A 135 -4.33 -14.31 -29.69
N ARG A 136 -4.95 -15.46 -29.95
CA ARG A 136 -6.39 -15.49 -30.24
C ARG A 136 -7.14 -14.94 -29.03
N MET A 137 -8.19 -14.17 -29.28
CA MET A 137 -9.14 -13.78 -28.23
C MET A 137 -9.61 -15.03 -27.50
N THR A 138 -9.47 -15.03 -26.17
CA THR A 138 -9.85 -16.16 -25.32
C THR A 138 -11.34 -16.47 -25.52
N SER A 139 -11.63 -17.63 -26.10
CA SER A 139 -13.00 -18.14 -26.26
C SER A 139 -13.37 -18.96 -25.03
N ALA A 140 -14.49 -18.62 -24.39
CA ALA A 140 -15.00 -19.39 -23.25
C ALA A 140 -15.29 -20.86 -23.60
N ALA A 141 -15.59 -21.15 -24.88
CA ALA A 141 -15.85 -22.51 -25.37
C ALA A 141 -14.61 -23.43 -25.29
N ASP A 142 -13.39 -22.87 -25.39
CA ASP A 142 -12.15 -23.65 -25.36
C ASP A 142 -11.89 -24.24 -23.95
N TYR A 143 -12.48 -23.67 -22.89
CA TYR A 143 -12.41 -24.23 -21.54
C TYR A 143 -13.39 -25.39 -21.33
N GLY A 144 -14.44 -25.53 -22.17
CA GLY A 144 -15.39 -26.63 -22.08
C GLY A 144 -14.78 -28.00 -22.42
N VAL A 145 -13.58 -28.00 -23.03
CA VAL A 145 -12.81 -29.20 -23.41
C VAL A 145 -11.81 -29.62 -22.33
N LEU A 146 -11.82 -28.97 -21.17
CA LEU A 146 -11.10 -29.42 -19.97
C LEU A 146 -12.08 -30.16 -19.05
N PRO A 147 -12.50 -31.41 -19.36
CA PRO A 147 -13.04 -32.26 -18.31
C PRO A 147 -11.90 -32.51 -17.32
N SER A 148 -12.20 -32.26 -16.05
CA SER A 148 -11.39 -32.65 -14.90
C SER A 148 -10.81 -34.05 -15.09
N ARG A 149 -9.47 -34.13 -15.15
CA ARG A 149 -8.72 -35.38 -15.06
C ARG A 149 -9.19 -36.19 -13.85
N ASP A 150 -9.70 -37.38 -14.15
CA ASP A 150 -9.57 -38.65 -13.43
C ASP A 150 -9.59 -38.58 -11.90
N ALA A 151 -10.77 -38.74 -11.31
CA ALA A 151 -10.89 -39.39 -10.01
C ALA A 151 -11.28 -40.85 -10.26
N ALA A 152 -10.28 -41.72 -10.16
CA ALA A 152 -10.43 -43.17 -10.02
C ALA A 152 -11.12 -43.53 -8.69
#